data_AF-A0A528BCJ2-F1
#
_entry.id   AF-A0A528BCJ2-F1
#
_cell.length_a   1.000
_cell.length_b   1.000
_cell.length_c   1.000
_cell.angle_alpha   90.00
_cell.angle_beta   90.00
_cell.angle_gamma   90.00
#
_symmetry.space_group_name_H-M   'P 1'
#
loop_
_entity.id
_entity.type
_entity.pdbx_description
1 polymer ?
#
loop_
_entity_poly.entity_id
_entity_poly.type
_entity_poly.pdbx_seq_one_letter_code
_entity_poly.pdbx_strand_id
1 'polypeptide(L)' 'SLRALAKRYEINQKTVAKLQSRICVLDLPTGPKEARSTVLTVEEEAVIVAFRRYTLLPLDDCLYALQPTIPHLT' A
#
# COMPACT_ATOMS: atom_id res chain seq x y z
N SER A 1 18.14 0.78 -30.77
CA SER A 1 18.88 1.13 -29.53
C SER A 1 17.92 1.75 -28.51
N LEU A 2 18.20 1.66 -27.21
CA LEU A 2 17.35 2.27 -26.16
C LEU A 2 17.14 3.78 -26.38
N ARG A 3 18.18 4.48 -26.85
CA ARG A 3 18.11 5.91 -27.21
C ARG A 3 17.13 6.21 -28.35
N ALA A 4 17.08 5.36 -29.38
CA ALA A 4 16.15 5.55 -30.49
C ALA A 4 14.69 5.38 -30.05
N LEU A 5 14.42 4.41 -29.18
CA LEU A 5 13.08 4.18 -28.62
C LEU A 5 12.68 5.30 -27.65
N ALA A 6 13.60 5.73 -26.79
CA ALA A 6 13.40 6.86 -25.89
C ALA A 6 13.05 8.15 -26.66
N LYS A 7 13.76 8.41 -27.78
CA LYS A 7 13.50 9.58 -28.64
C LYS A 7 12.17 9.46 -29.41
N ARG A 8 11.79 8.26 -29.85
CA ARG A 8 10.55 8.02 -30.60
C ARG A 8 9.29 8.19 -29.75
N TYR A 9 9.36 7.76 -28.49
CA TYR A 9 8.22 7.77 -27.58
C TYR A 9 8.32 8.89 -26.53
N GLU A 10 9.32 9.76 -26.63
CA GLU A 10 9.55 10.89 -25.70
C GLU A 10 9.58 10.50 -24.22
N ILE A 11 10.07 9.29 -23.94
CA ILE A 11 10.18 8.73 -22.58
C ILE A 11 11.63 8.56 -22.16
N ASN A 12 11.87 8.60 -20.86
CA ASN A 12 13.20 8.40 -20.29
C ASN A 12 13.76 7.01 -20.69
N GLN A 13 15.04 6.97 -21.07
CA GLN A 13 15.75 5.73 -21.39
C GLN A 13 15.65 4.67 -20.27
N LYS A 14 15.62 5.10 -18.99
CA LYS A 14 15.42 4.19 -17.85
C LYS A 14 14.05 3.51 -17.89
N THR A 15 13.02 4.22 -18.31
CA THR A 15 11.65 3.69 -18.47
C THR A 15 11.61 2.66 -19.60
N VAL A 16 12.25 2.95 -20.74
CA VAL A 16 12.36 2.00 -21.86
C VAL A 16 13.05 0.70 -21.42
N ALA A 17 14.17 0.82 -20.70
CA ALA A 17 14.89 -0.35 -20.18
C ALA A 17 14.05 -1.15 -19.18
N LYS A 18 13.37 -0.48 -18.24
CA LYS A 18 12.47 -1.11 -17.29
C LYS A 18 11.34 -1.85 -18.00
N LEU A 19 10.71 -1.24 -19.01
CA LEU A 19 9.62 -1.86 -19.78
C LEU A 19 10.10 -3.07 -20.59
N GLN A 20 11.28 -3.00 -21.23
CA GLN A 20 11.86 -4.14 -21.95
C GLN A 20 12.22 -5.32 -21.03
N SER A 21 12.59 -5.05 -19.77
CA SER A 21 12.89 -6.10 -18.78
C SER A 21 11.66 -6.78 -18.16
N ARG A 22 10.46 -6.23 -18.34
CA ARG A 22 9.22 -6.82 -17.80
C ARG A 22 8.75 -7.97 -18.68
N ILE A 23 8.35 -9.07 -18.04
CA ILE A 23 7.76 -10.24 -18.71
C ILE A 23 6.29 -9.98 -19.09
N CYS A 24 5.61 -9.06 -18.40
CA CYS A 24 4.19 -8.77 -18.59
C CYS A 24 3.91 -7.26 -18.58
N VAL A 25 2.84 -6.87 -19.27
CA VAL A 25 2.34 -5.48 -19.37
C VAL A 25 1.39 -5.14 -18.22
N LEU A 26 0.97 -6.13 -17.42
CA LEU A 26 0.08 -5.91 -16.28
C LEU A 26 0.73 -4.99 -15.24
N ASP A 27 -0.08 -4.11 -14.67
CA ASP A 27 0.32 -3.29 -13.55
C ASP A 27 0.55 -4.16 -12.32
N LEU A 28 1.72 -4.00 -11.70
CA LEU A 28 2.00 -4.63 -10.43
C LEU A 28 1.40 -3.77 -9.31
N PRO A 29 0.92 -4.39 -8.21
CA PRO A 29 0.46 -3.65 -7.05
C PRO A 29 1.57 -2.70 -6.58
N THR A 30 1.19 -1.43 -6.42
CA THR A 30 2.12 -0.40 -5.96
C THR A 30 2.02 -0.31 -4.46
N GLY A 31 3.13 -0.51 -3.76
CA GLY A 31 3.19 -0.43 -2.30
C GLY A 31 4.04 -1.54 -1.68
N PRO A 32 4.06 -1.63 -0.34
CA PRO A 32 4.69 -2.72 0.39
C PRO A 32 4.09 -4.07 -0.04
N LYS A 33 4.93 -5.12 -0.14
CA LYS A 33 4.46 -6.48 -0.44
C LYS A 33 3.52 -7.01 0.64
N GLU A 34 3.74 -6.60 1.88
CA GLU A 34 2.87 -6.88 3.02
C GLU A 34 2.31 -5.54 3.49
N ALA A 35 1.03 -5.31 3.24
CA ALA A 35 0.33 -4.14 3.75
C ALA A 35 0.07 -4.34 5.24
N ARG A 36 1.05 -3.97 6.07
CA ARG A 36 0.98 -3.99 7.53
C ARG A 36 1.34 -2.62 8.08
N SER A 37 0.74 -2.28 9.20
CA SER A 37 1.15 -1.11 9.97
C SER A 37 2.61 -1.26 10.43
N THR A 38 3.40 -0.18 10.34
CA THR A 38 4.75 -0.13 10.92
C THR A 38 4.73 0.21 12.42
N VAL A 39 3.57 0.63 12.94
CA VAL A 39 3.40 1.12 14.30
C VAL A 39 2.70 0.08 15.19
N LEU A 40 1.85 -0.75 14.60
CA LEU A 40 1.02 -1.71 15.34
C LEU A 40 1.58 -3.12 15.26
N THR A 41 1.32 -3.89 16.31
CA THR A 41 1.55 -5.34 16.31
C THR A 41 0.49 -6.05 15.44
N VAL A 42 0.77 -7.29 15.07
CA VAL A 42 -0.13 -8.10 14.22
C VAL A 42 -1.46 -8.35 14.93
N GLU A 43 -1.42 -8.54 16.25
CA GLU A 43 -2.57 -8.78 17.10
C GLU A 43 -3.46 -7.52 17.20
N GLU A 44 -2.85 -6.36 17.41
CA GLU A 44 -3.55 -5.07 17.45
C GLU A 44 -4.23 -4.75 16.11
N GLU A 45 -3.52 -4.95 15.00
CA GLU A 45 -4.07 -4.78 13.66
C GLU A 45 -5.27 -5.71 13.42
N ALA A 46 -5.17 -6.98 13.84
CA ALA A 46 -6.27 -7.93 13.75
C ALA A 46 -7.50 -7.50 14.56
N VAL A 47 -7.30 -6.96 15.77
CA VAL A 47 -8.39 -6.43 16.61
C VAL A 47 -9.06 -5.24 15.92
N ILE A 48 -8.30 -4.29 15.38
CA ILE A 48 -8.86 -3.11 14.70
C ILE A 48 -9.63 -3.52 13.44
N VAL A 49 -9.07 -4.42 12.62
CA VAL A 49 -9.73 -4.92 11.41
C VAL A 49 -11.01 -5.67 11.76
N ALA A 50 -11.00 -6.52 12.79
CA ALA A 50 -12.20 -7.19 13.27
C ALA A 50 -13.22 -6.17 13.76
N PHE A 51 -12.81 -5.23 14.61
CA PHE A 51 -13.69 -4.19 15.16
C PHE A 51 -14.34 -3.37 14.05
N ARG A 52 -13.58 -2.96 13.03
CA ARG A 52 -14.09 -2.22 11.87
C ARG A 52 -15.06 -3.03 11.00
N ARG A 53 -14.88 -4.34 10.92
CA ARG A 53 -15.78 -5.22 10.16
C ARG A 53 -17.09 -5.49 10.89
N TYR A 54 -17.06 -5.53 12.22
CA TYR A 54 -18.23 -5.87 13.04
C TYR A 54 -18.99 -4.66 13.56
N THR A 55 -18.32 -3.53 13.76
CA THR A 55 -18.96 -2.30 14.21
C THR A 55 -19.25 -1.40 13.02
N LEU A 56 -20.51 -0.99 12.87
CA LEU A 56 -20.96 -0.02 11.86
C LEU A 56 -20.76 1.43 12.34
N LEU A 57 -19.78 1.65 13.22
CA LEU A 57 -19.48 2.95 13.80
C LEU A 57 -18.68 3.80 12.79
N PRO A 58 -18.83 5.13 12.82
CA PRO A 58 -17.94 6.02 12.08
C PRO A 58 -16.50 5.88 12.61
N LEU A 59 -15.52 6.28 11.78
CA LEU A 59 -14.11 6.05 12.06
C LEU A 59 -13.64 6.69 13.38
N ASP A 60 -14.11 7.89 13.68
CA ASP A 60 -13.77 8.62 14.90
C ASP A 60 -14.25 7.88 16.16
N ASP A 61 -15.46 7.32 16.12
CA ASP A 61 -16.01 6.53 17.22
C ASP A 61 -15.26 5.21 17.39
N CYS A 62 -14.82 4.58 16.29
CA CYS A 62 -13.97 3.39 16.37
C CYS A 62 -12.64 3.70 17.04
N LEU A 63 -12.02 4.83 16.72
CA LEU A 63 -10.75 5.24 17.32
C LEU A 63 -10.93 5.46 18.82
N TYR A 64 -11.97 6.18 19.22
CA TYR A 64 -12.23 6.43 20.65
C TYR A 64 -12.52 5.15 21.43
N ALA A 65 -13.25 4.20 20.83
CA ALA A 65 -13.52 2.90 21.47
C ALA A 65 -12.28 2.03 21.64
N LEU A 66 -11.30 2.13 20.75
CA LEU A 66 -10.08 1.31 20.75
C LEU A 66 -8.92 1.94 21.53
N GLN A 67 -8.92 3.26 21.71
CA GLN A 67 -7.88 4.01 22.42
C GLN A 67 -7.58 3.52 23.86
N PRO A 68 -8.56 3.06 24.67
CA PRO A 68 -8.27 2.48 25.99
C PRO A 68 -7.50 1.15 25.92
N THR A 69 -7.63 0.42 24.81
CA THR A 69 -7.00 -0.90 24.63
C THR A 69 -5.66 -0.77 23.92
N ILE A 70 -5.52 0.23 23.04
CA ILE A 70 -4.32 0.51 22.24
C ILE A 70 -3.98 2.00 22.41
N PRO A 71 -3.23 2.38 23.46
CA PRO A 71 -3.00 3.78 23.80
C PRO A 71 -2.10 4.54 22.81
N HIS A 72 -1.31 3.83 21.99
CA HIS A 72 -0.44 4.38 20.94
C HIS A 72 -1.10 4.41 19.56
N LEU A 73 -2.41 4.16 19.47
CA LEU A 73 -3.17 4.32 18.24
C LEU A 73 -3.31 5.82 17.91
N THR A 74 -2.49 6.33 16.99
CA THR A 74 -2.52 7.72 16.49
C THR A 74 -2.62 7.78 14.98
#